data_AF-K2CB22-F1
#
_entry.id   AF-K2CB22-F1
#
_cell.length_a   1.000
_cell.length_b   1.000
_cell.length_c   1.000
_cell.angle_alpha   90.00
_cell.angle_beta   90.00
_cell.angle_gamma   90.00
#
_symmetry.space_group_name_H-M   'P 1'
#
loop_
_entity.id
_entity.type
_entity.pdbx_description
1 polymer ?
#
loop_
_entity_poly.entity_id
_entity_poly.type
_entity_poly.pdbx_seq_one_letter_code
_entity_poly.pdbx_strand_id
1 'polypeptide(L)' 'MLIEIFTNGSVLIDGQDSESYRAEEVLYDYLVNPAGFKVHNKKTSKKAA' A
#
# COMPACT_ATOMS: atom_id res chain seq x y z
N MET A 1 -9.16 0.63 -5.80
CA MET A 1 -7.83 0.15 -5.46
C MET A 1 -6.86 0.69 -6.48
N LEU A 2 -6.23 1.80 -6.12
CA LEU A 2 -5.15 2.43 -6.85
C LEU A 2 -3.85 2.21 -6.06
N ILE A 3 -2.84 1.64 -6.69
CA ILE A 3 -1.51 1.46 -6.12
C ILE A 3 -0.59 2.43 -6.86
N GLU A 4 0.02 3.35 -6.14
CA GLU A 4 0.96 4.33 -6.68
C GLU A 4 2.34 4.03 -6.11
N ILE A 5 3.30 3.80 -6.99
CA ILE A 5 4.68 3.48 -6.62
C ILE A 5 5.57 4.58 -7.15
N PHE A 6 6.32 5.18 -6.23
CA PHE A 6 7.19 6.31 -6.52
C PHE A 6 8.63 5.84 -6.74
N THR A 7 9.42 6.63 -7.46
CA THR A 7 10.82 6.30 -7.78
C THR A 7 11.73 6.27 -6.56
N ASN A 8 11.29 6.83 -5.44
CA ASN A 8 11.97 6.76 -4.14
C ASN A 8 11.62 5.50 -3.33
N GLY A 9 10.79 4.59 -3.87
CA GLY A 9 10.35 3.37 -3.20
C GLY A 9 9.12 3.53 -2.30
N SER A 10 8.57 4.74 -2.15
CA SER A 10 7.32 4.97 -1.43
C SER A 10 6.15 4.34 -2.19
N VAL A 11 5.15 3.88 -1.43
CA VAL A 11 3.92 3.28 -1.96
C VAL A 11 2.73 3.97 -1.33
N LEU A 12 1.82 4.48 -2.16
CA LEU A 12 0.48 4.87 -1.73
C LEU A 12 -0.51 3.80 -2.17
N ILE A 13 -1.42 3.44 -1.27
CA ILE A 13 -2.54 2.57 -1.61
C ILE A 13 -3.84 3.31 -1.29
N ASP A 14 -4.64 3.55 -2.32
CA ASP A 14 -5.84 4.39 -2.26
C ASP A 14 -5.57 5.76 -1.60
N GLY A 15 -4.42 6.36 -1.91
CA GLY A 15 -3.97 7.66 -1.39
C GLY A 15 -3.46 7.65 0.05
N GLN A 16 -3.34 6.48 0.70
CA GLN A 16 -2.76 6.35 2.04
C GLN A 16 -1.32 5.86 1.97
N ASP A 17 -0.45 6.49 2.76
CA ASP A 17 0.94 6.07 2.91
C ASP A 17 1.01 4.66 3.51
N SER A 18 1.81 3.85 2.85
CA SER A 18 2.05 2.46 3.16
C SER A 18 3.49 2.30 3.62
N GLU A 19 3.90 3.08 4.63
CA GLU A 19 5.28 3.10 5.19
C GLU A 19 5.83 1.70 5.56
N SER A 20 4.96 0.71 5.75
CA SER A 20 5.32 -0.66 6.11
C SER A 20 5.46 -1.62 4.92
N TYR A 21 5.16 -1.19 3.70
CA TYR A 21 5.16 -2.06 2.53
C TYR A 21 6.29 -1.71 1.58
N ARG A 22 7.01 -2.73 1.13
CA ARG A 22 7.95 -2.59 0.02
C ARG A 22 7.19 -2.60 -1.29
N ALA A 23 7.58 -1.72 -2.21
CA ALA A 23 6.96 -1.61 -3.53
C ALA A 23 6.95 -2.95 -4.28
N GLU A 24 8.04 -3.71 -4.18
CA GLU A 24 8.20 -4.99 -4.87
C GLU A 24 7.22 -6.05 -4.36
N GLU A 25 6.98 -6.10 -3.05
CA GLU A 25 6.05 -7.05 -2.43
C GLU A 25 4.61 -6.73 -2.82
N VAL A 26 4.25 -5.44 -2.78
CA VAL A 26 2.91 -4.97 -3.17
C VAL A 26 2.62 -5.25 -4.64
N LEU A 27 3.59 -4.99 -5.52
CA LEU A 27 3.49 -5.31 -6.95
C LEU A 27 3.33 -6.81 -7.16
N TYR A 28 4.17 -7.62 -6.52
CA TYR A 28 4.13 -9.06 -6.67
C TYR A 28 2.77 -9.62 -6.24
N ASP A 29 2.29 -9.26 -5.04
CA ASP A 29 1.03 -9.75 -4.51
C ASP A 29 -0.16 -9.35 -5.40
N TYR A 30 -0.16 -8.11 -5.90
CA TYR A 30 -1.20 -7.64 -6.82
C TYR A 30 -1.17 -8.37 -8.16
N LEU A 31 0.01 -8.58 -8.74
CA LEU A 31 0.16 -9.25 -10.03
C LEU A 31 -0.15 -10.75 -9.95
N VAL A 32 0.13 -11.39 -8.82
CA VAL A 32 -0.12 -12.82 -8.59
C VAL A 32 -1.59 -13.09 -8.23
N ASN A 33 -2.21 -12.26 -7.40
CA ASN A 33 -3.60 -12.43 -7.00
C ASN A 33 -4.33 -11.10 -6.78
N PRO A 34 -4.78 -10.43 -7.86
CA PRO A 34 -5.40 -9.12 -7.75
C PRO A 34 -6.73 -9.15 -6.98
N ALA A 35 -7.47 -10.26 -7.03
CA ALA A 35 -8.74 -10.43 -6.30
C ALA A 35 -8.54 -10.69 -4.79
N GLY A 36 -7.39 -11.26 -4.41
CA GLY A 36 -7.02 -11.55 -3.03
C GLY A 36 -6.15 -10.48 -2.37
N PHE A 37 -5.70 -9.49 -3.11
CA PHE A 37 -4.89 -8.40 -2.58
C PHE A 37 -5.68 -7.62 -1.53
N LYS A 38 -5.28 -7.76 -0.27
CA LYS A 38 -5.87 -7.06 0.88
C LYS A 38 -4.80 -6.21 1.52
N VAL A 39 -4.96 -4.90 1.44
CA VAL A 39 -4.15 -3.96 2.20
C VAL A 39 -4.51 -4.17 3.66
N HIS A 40 -3.57 -4.67 4.47
CA HIS A 40 -3.69 -4.52 5.92
C HIS A 40 -3.49 -3.03 6.22
N ASN A 41 -4.58 -2.25 6.10
CA ASN A 41 -4.67 -0.93 6.69
C ASN A 41 -4.51 -1.14 8.21
N LYS A 42 -3.27 -1.08 8.71
CA LYS A 42 -3.07 -0.68 10.09
C LYS A 42 -3.67 0.72 10.15
N LYS A 43 -4.91 0.79 10.64
CA LYS A 43 -5.63 2.03 10.92
C LYS A 43 -4.59 3.01 11.44
N THR A 44 -4.29 4.04 10.66
CA THR A 44 -3.64 5.22 11.19
C THR A 44 -4.63 5.71 12.24
N SER A 45 -4.32 5.41 13.50
CA SER A 45 -4.98 5.96 14.65
C SER A 45 -4.84 7.46 14.49
N LYS A 46 -5.87 8.11 13.93
CA LYS A 46 -6.03 9.56 13.87
C LYS A 46 -5.78 10.08 15.28
N LYS A 47 -4.57 10.56 15.56
CA LYS A 47 -4.36 11.56 16.59
C LYS A 47 -4.67 12.88 15.90
N ALA A 48 -5.94 13.27 15.98
CA ALA A 48 -6.32 14.65 15.75
C ALA A 48 -5.63 15.48 16.85
N ALA A 49 -4.86 16.48 16.41
CA ALA A 49 -4.33 17.54 17.27
C ALA A 49 -5.41 18.57 17.56
#